data_AF-A0A0K1QCP0-F1
#
_entry.id   AF-A0A0K1QCP0-F1
#
_cell.length_a   1.000
_cell.length_b   1.000
_cell.length_c   1.000
_cell.angle_alpha   90.00
_cell.angle_beta   90.00
_cell.angle_gamma   90.00
#
_symmetry.space_group_name_H-M   'P 1'
#
loop_
_entity.id
_entity.type
_entity.pdbx_description
1 polymer ?
#
loop_
_entity_poly.entity_id
_entity_poly.type
_entity_poly.pdbx_seq_one_letter_code
_entity_poly.pdbx_strand_id
1 'polypeptide(L)'
;MSAGSARRISLALSIALAACTSRPQASYSDVRPDATAPPTQVEAGEVDAAPAAPAPVSPTAPTYDEVRNVLFADRNDSSSIDAACPASLAGEARIRCLYDRRFAGDAKAAGLAHELYTRFGTVAGVEEAHVMNGGYRGTIRIEPAVPAGKERKHLEWVVATMKDFDDFFQQLDRSSPTSFGRLEGAPRYRFRPITLRFMRSVEKRTPSAYAHDWTVAYNLVGTLMLSEDAVRETMFHEIFHLNDADHGHGDNWSARALGEVYDAVVKKCGASTACLAAYSPGDTLVRGGTYYAFQPGNGVGEYAAELALRYYREERAAMRGLPSKSKPFKCGPKENARAWEALKNEFFAGIDVTPACP
;
A
#
# COMPACT_ATOMS: atom_id res chain seq x y z
N MET A 1 -9.95 -28.10 43.59
CA MET A 1 -10.26 -28.29 42.15
C MET A 1 -11.36 -27.31 41.79
N SER A 2 -11.02 -26.20 41.12
CA SER A 2 -12.01 -25.25 40.60
C SER A 2 -11.53 -24.77 39.25
N ALA A 3 -12.28 -25.12 38.20
CA ALA A 3 -11.95 -24.82 36.81
C ALA A 3 -12.45 -23.41 36.47
N GLY A 4 -11.51 -22.48 36.24
CA GLY A 4 -11.80 -21.14 35.75
C GLY A 4 -12.04 -21.15 34.24
N SER A 5 -13.28 -20.90 33.84
CA SER A 5 -13.68 -20.69 32.45
C SER A 5 -13.18 -19.31 31.97
N ALA A 6 -12.17 -19.30 31.10
CA ALA A 6 -11.70 -18.10 30.43
C ALA A 6 -12.66 -17.71 29.30
N ARG A 7 -13.52 -16.72 29.54
CA ARG A 7 -14.32 -16.06 28.50
C ARG A 7 -13.41 -15.32 27.53
N ARG A 8 -13.36 -15.76 26.27
CA ARG A 8 -12.81 -14.98 25.16
C ARG A 8 -13.72 -13.79 24.90
N ILE A 9 -13.23 -12.58 25.17
CA ILE A 9 -13.88 -11.34 24.75
C ILE A 9 -13.41 -11.07 23.32
N SER A 10 -14.23 -11.44 22.34
CA SER A 10 -14.06 -10.98 20.96
C SER A 10 -14.57 -9.55 20.86
N LEU A 11 -13.66 -8.57 20.82
CA LEU A 11 -14.01 -7.18 20.58
C LEU A 11 -14.33 -7.03 19.08
N ALA A 12 -15.61 -7.03 18.71
CA ALA A 12 -16.05 -6.76 17.36
C ALA A 12 -15.85 -5.27 17.03
N LEU A 13 -14.70 -4.93 16.46
CA LEU A 13 -14.44 -3.57 15.98
C LEU A 13 -15.13 -3.39 14.63
N SER A 14 -16.22 -2.61 14.62
CA SER A 14 -16.95 -2.26 13.41
C SER A 14 -16.11 -1.31 12.55
N ILE A 15 -15.39 -1.87 11.59
CA ILE A 15 -14.57 -1.11 10.65
C ILE A 15 -15.39 -0.91 9.37
N ALA A 16 -15.68 0.36 9.06
CA ALA A 16 -16.31 0.74 7.82
C ALA A 16 -15.23 1.32 6.91
N LEU A 17 -14.84 0.61 5.83
CA LEU A 17 -13.78 1.00 4.90
C LEU A 17 -14.24 1.06 3.43
N ALA A 18 -13.30 1.50 2.59
CA ALA A 18 -13.44 2.17 1.31
C ALA A 18 -13.89 1.24 0.18
N ALA A 19 -14.53 1.84 -0.83
CA ALA A 19 -14.58 1.28 -2.17
C ALA A 19 -13.57 2.10 -2.98
N CYS A 20 -12.44 1.49 -3.34
CA CYS A 20 -11.53 2.05 -4.33
C CYS A 20 -12.27 2.01 -5.67
N THR A 21 -12.64 3.17 -6.21
CA THR A 21 -13.20 3.25 -7.56
C THR A 21 -12.03 3.31 -8.54
N SER A 22 -11.93 2.31 -9.40
CA SER A 22 -11.15 2.39 -10.64
C SER A 22 -11.64 3.63 -11.42
N ARG A 23 -10.72 4.44 -11.96
CA ARG A 23 -11.06 5.56 -12.85
C ARG A 23 -11.98 5.10 -14.01
N PRO A 24 -12.86 5.97 -14.52
CA PRO A 24 -13.67 5.66 -15.70
C PRO A 24 -12.77 5.45 -16.92
N GLN A 25 -12.87 4.28 -17.55
CA GLN A 25 -12.26 4.03 -18.85
C GLN A 25 -12.85 4.99 -19.88
N ALA A 26 -11.96 5.73 -20.56
CA ALA A 26 -12.32 6.43 -21.79
C ALA A 26 -12.72 5.38 -22.84
N SER A 27 -13.93 5.51 -23.37
CA SER A 27 -14.44 4.69 -24.47
C SER A 27 -13.59 4.92 -25.72
N TYR A 28 -12.76 3.94 -26.07
CA TYR A 28 -12.13 3.88 -27.38
C TYR A 28 -13.03 3.08 -28.32
N SER A 29 -13.33 3.69 -29.47
CA SER A 29 -14.26 3.18 -30.46
C SER A 29 -13.68 1.98 -31.21
N ASP A 30 -14.55 1.02 -31.50
CA ASP A 30 -14.36 -0.13 -32.38
C ASP A 30 -13.68 0.26 -33.70
N VAL A 31 -12.50 -0.29 -33.95
CA VAL A 31 -11.97 -0.46 -35.32
C VAL A 31 -11.62 -1.93 -35.49
N ARG A 32 -12.51 -2.64 -36.17
CA ARG A 32 -12.27 -4.00 -36.69
C ARG A 32 -11.07 -3.99 -37.64
N PRO A 33 -10.11 -4.93 -37.52
CA PRO A 33 -9.25 -5.27 -38.63
C PRO A 33 -9.91 -6.36 -39.48
N ASP A 34 -10.04 -6.06 -40.76
CA ASP A 34 -10.42 -7.03 -41.80
C ASP A 34 -9.26 -8.00 -42.03
N ALA A 35 -9.59 -9.29 -42.13
CA ALA A 35 -8.62 -10.37 -42.33
C ALA A 35 -8.45 -10.63 -43.84
N THR A 36 -7.22 -10.59 -44.35
CA THR A 36 -6.74 -11.50 -45.43
C THR A 36 -5.27 -11.26 -45.79
N ALA A 37 -4.38 -12.18 -45.40
CA ALA A 37 -3.13 -12.46 -46.13
C ALA A 37 -2.61 -13.88 -45.76
N PRO A 38 -2.03 -14.64 -46.72
CA PRO A 38 -1.68 -16.05 -46.56
C PRO A 38 -0.32 -16.28 -45.85
N PRO A 39 -0.03 -17.49 -45.36
CA PRO A 39 1.15 -17.75 -44.53
C PRO A 39 2.43 -17.77 -45.36
N THR A 40 3.39 -16.94 -44.98
CA THR A 40 4.77 -17.03 -45.47
C THR A 40 5.55 -17.92 -44.51
N GLN A 41 6.18 -18.98 -45.01
CA GLN A 41 7.11 -19.81 -44.26
C GLN A 41 8.33 -18.96 -43.90
N VAL A 42 8.66 -18.88 -42.60
CA VAL A 42 9.90 -18.27 -42.12
C VAL A 42 10.76 -19.38 -41.52
N GLU A 43 11.97 -19.50 -42.07
CA GLU A 43 13.04 -20.39 -41.65
C GLU A 43 13.41 -20.17 -40.17
N ALA A 44 13.84 -21.26 -39.52
CA ALA A 44 14.34 -21.25 -38.16
C ALA A 44 15.68 -20.49 -38.08
N GLY A 45 15.60 -19.20 -37.78
CA GLY A 45 16.73 -18.35 -37.43
C GLY A 45 17.07 -18.47 -35.94
N GLU A 46 18.37 -18.53 -35.68
CA GLU A 46 19.05 -18.55 -34.40
C GLU A 46 18.44 -17.57 -33.38
N VAL A 47 18.06 -18.08 -32.21
CA VAL A 47 17.49 -17.29 -31.10
C VAL A 47 18.62 -16.48 -30.46
N ASP A 48 18.80 -15.25 -30.93
CA ASP A 48 19.57 -14.24 -30.23
C ASP A 48 18.94 -14.01 -28.85
N ALA A 49 19.76 -14.17 -27.80
CA ALA A 49 19.36 -13.95 -26.43
C ALA A 49 18.77 -12.54 -26.28
N ALA A 50 17.53 -12.46 -25.81
CA ALA A 50 16.87 -11.19 -25.52
C ALA A 50 17.79 -10.31 -24.65
N PRO A 51 17.98 -9.02 -25.00
CA PRO A 51 18.80 -8.13 -24.19
C PRO A 51 18.24 -8.10 -22.77
N ALA A 52 19.12 -8.27 -21.79
CA ALA A 52 18.78 -8.21 -20.38
C ALA A 52 17.97 -6.93 -20.11
N ALA A 53 16.86 -7.07 -19.39
CA ALA A 53 16.04 -5.94 -18.98
C ALA A 53 16.93 -4.88 -18.31
N PRO A 54 16.79 -3.58 -18.65
CA PRO A 54 17.58 -2.53 -18.03
C PRO A 54 17.39 -2.57 -16.51
N ALA A 55 18.48 -2.43 -15.77
CA ALA A 55 18.45 -2.37 -14.32
C ALA A 55 17.48 -1.26 -13.85
N PRO A 56 16.69 -1.49 -12.79
CA PRO A 56 15.74 -0.50 -12.29
C PRO A 56 16.48 0.78 -11.90
N VAL A 57 16.11 1.88 -12.55
CA VAL A 57 16.61 3.22 -12.23
C VAL A 57 16.15 3.55 -10.82
N SER A 58 17.09 3.82 -9.90
CA SER A 58 16.72 4.30 -8.57
C SER A 58 15.91 5.60 -8.72
N PRO A 59 14.74 5.72 -8.08
CA PRO A 59 13.91 6.90 -8.22
C PRO A 59 14.72 8.13 -7.81
N THR A 60 14.78 9.13 -8.70
CA THR A 60 15.50 10.38 -8.47
C THR A 60 14.89 11.10 -7.27
N ALA A 61 15.74 11.73 -6.45
CA ALA A 61 15.26 12.55 -5.33
C ALA A 61 14.32 13.66 -5.85
N PRO A 62 13.19 13.94 -5.17
CA PRO A 62 12.25 14.93 -5.65
C PRO A 62 12.88 16.32 -5.59
N THR A 63 12.59 17.11 -6.61
CA THR A 63 13.03 18.49 -6.79
C THR A 63 12.40 19.42 -5.74
N TYR A 64 12.98 20.62 -5.59
CA TYR A 64 12.41 21.67 -4.73
C TYR A 64 10.95 21.97 -5.07
N ASP A 65 10.62 22.08 -6.36
CA ASP A 65 9.26 22.41 -6.80
C ASP A 65 8.28 21.26 -6.52
N GLU A 66 8.69 20.00 -6.69
CA GLU A 66 7.88 18.84 -6.33
C GLU A 66 7.60 18.80 -4.82
N VAL A 67 8.64 18.99 -4.00
CA VAL A 67 8.48 19.04 -2.54
C VAL A 67 7.56 20.19 -2.15
N ARG A 68 7.76 21.40 -2.69
CA ARG A 68 6.90 22.55 -2.44
C ARG A 68 5.45 22.27 -2.81
N ASN A 69 5.18 21.68 -3.98
CA ASN A 69 3.81 21.43 -4.45
C ASN A 69 3.08 20.35 -3.62
N VAL A 70 3.83 19.42 -3.01
CA VAL A 70 3.25 18.45 -2.05
C VAL A 70 2.96 19.13 -0.72
N LEU A 71 3.89 19.95 -0.22
CA LEU A 71 3.68 20.64 1.05
C LEU A 71 2.61 21.72 0.94
N PHE A 72 2.47 22.42 -0.18
CA PHE A 72 1.59 23.56 -0.38
C PHE A 72 0.64 23.33 -1.56
N ALA A 73 -0.57 22.83 -1.25
CA ALA A 73 -1.61 22.55 -2.24
C ALA A 73 -2.11 23.81 -2.99
N ASP A 74 -2.13 24.97 -2.34
CA ASP A 74 -2.49 26.22 -3.00
C ASP A 74 -1.29 26.84 -3.73
N ARG A 75 -1.38 26.89 -5.06
CA ARG A 75 -0.32 27.43 -5.92
C ARG A 75 -0.27 28.96 -5.91
N ASN A 76 -1.32 29.63 -5.46
CA ASN A 76 -1.36 31.09 -5.38
C ASN A 76 -0.36 31.62 -4.33
N ASP A 77 0.03 30.79 -3.35
CA ASP A 77 1.00 31.14 -2.32
C ASP A 77 2.47 30.94 -2.75
N SER A 78 2.72 30.39 -3.95
CA SER A 78 4.06 30.00 -4.40
C SER A 78 5.10 31.12 -4.32
N SER A 79 4.75 32.35 -4.72
CA SER A 79 5.65 33.50 -4.67
C SER A 79 6.05 33.90 -3.26
N SER A 80 5.12 33.82 -2.30
CA SER A 80 5.36 34.09 -0.88
C SER A 80 6.25 33.01 -0.24
N ILE A 81 6.04 31.75 -0.62
CA ILE A 81 6.88 30.64 -0.18
C ILE A 81 8.30 30.75 -0.74
N ASP A 82 8.44 31.06 -2.03
CA ASP A 82 9.74 31.22 -2.69
C ASP A 82 10.52 32.41 -2.12
N ALA A 83 9.85 33.52 -1.82
CA ALA A 83 10.47 34.66 -1.15
C ALA A 83 10.98 34.31 0.25
N ALA A 84 10.27 33.44 0.97
CA ALA A 84 10.65 33.01 2.32
C ALA A 84 11.70 31.90 2.35
N CYS A 85 11.73 31.06 1.32
CA CYS A 85 12.71 29.99 1.13
C CYS A 85 13.50 30.24 -0.18
N PRO A 86 14.28 31.33 -0.24
CA PRO A 86 14.88 31.81 -1.49
C PRO A 86 15.93 30.84 -2.02
N ALA A 87 16.21 30.93 -3.33
CA ALA A 87 17.23 30.13 -4.00
C ALA A 87 18.67 30.36 -3.46
N SER A 88 18.90 31.42 -2.68
CA SER A 88 20.15 31.64 -1.95
C SER A 88 20.36 30.62 -0.81
N LEU A 89 19.30 30.00 -0.31
CA LEU A 89 19.40 28.77 0.47
C LEU A 89 19.62 27.62 -0.50
N ALA A 90 20.76 26.95 -0.41
CA ALA A 90 21.12 25.87 -1.33
C ALA A 90 20.69 24.50 -0.81
N GLY A 91 20.33 23.60 -1.73
CA GLY A 91 20.12 22.17 -1.47
C GLY A 91 19.15 21.88 -0.32
N GLU A 92 19.59 21.03 0.61
CA GLU A 92 18.81 20.57 1.76
C GLU A 92 18.31 21.74 2.64
N ALA A 93 19.11 22.80 2.83
CA ALA A 93 18.70 23.94 3.66
C ALA A 93 17.45 24.64 3.10
N ARG A 94 17.30 24.68 1.77
CA ARG A 94 16.11 25.22 1.11
C ARG A 94 14.88 24.33 1.31
N ILE A 95 15.08 23.01 1.23
CA ILE A 95 14.01 22.03 1.50
C ILE A 95 13.58 22.09 2.97
N ARG A 96 14.54 22.14 3.89
CA ARG A 96 14.27 22.29 5.32
C ARG A 96 13.42 23.51 5.62
N CYS A 97 13.71 24.64 4.97
CA CYS A 97 12.90 25.85 5.07
C CYS A 97 11.42 25.60 4.72
N LEU A 98 11.11 24.82 3.68
CA LEU A 98 9.72 24.50 3.31
C LEU A 98 8.98 23.78 4.45
N TYR A 99 9.62 22.80 5.10
CA TYR A 99 9.05 22.08 6.24
C TYR A 99 8.85 23.00 7.44
N ASP A 100 9.84 23.83 7.78
CA ASP A 100 9.72 24.78 8.89
C ASP A 100 8.60 25.80 8.64
N ARG A 101 8.36 26.18 7.38
CA ARG A 101 7.24 27.06 7.00
C ARG A 101 5.88 26.35 7.08
N ARG A 102 5.75 25.13 6.55
CA ARG A 102 4.50 24.36 6.58
C ARG A 102 4.05 24.04 8.01
N PHE A 103 5.02 23.74 8.88
CA PHE A 103 4.78 23.38 10.28
C PHE A 103 5.12 24.51 11.25
N ALA A 104 5.01 25.77 10.80
CA ALA A 104 5.25 26.93 11.65
C ALA A 104 4.41 26.86 12.94
N GLY A 105 5.07 26.98 14.09
CA GLY A 105 4.44 26.79 15.41
C GLY A 105 4.54 25.37 15.99
N ASP A 106 5.07 24.40 15.23
CA ASP A 106 5.35 23.04 15.71
C ASP A 106 6.66 22.49 15.12
N ALA A 107 7.79 22.93 15.69
CA ALA A 107 9.13 22.51 15.26
C ALA A 107 9.34 20.99 15.34
N LYS A 108 8.63 20.29 16.23
CA LYS A 108 8.71 18.83 16.33
C LYS A 108 8.03 18.17 15.13
N ALA A 109 6.85 18.66 14.72
CA ALA A 109 6.20 18.19 13.50
C ALA A 109 7.05 18.48 12.25
N ALA A 110 7.64 19.68 12.16
CA ALA A 110 8.59 20.02 11.09
C ALA A 110 9.76 19.03 11.03
N GLY A 111 10.35 18.71 12.19
CA GLY A 111 11.44 17.74 12.31
C GLY A 111 11.05 16.33 11.84
N LEU A 112 9.90 15.82 12.26
CA LEU A 112 9.40 14.49 11.86
C LEU A 112 9.09 14.41 10.37
N ALA A 113 8.43 15.43 9.80
CA ALA A 113 8.13 15.48 8.38
C ALA A 113 9.40 15.59 7.52
N HIS A 114 10.40 16.35 7.98
CA HIS A 114 11.70 16.42 7.33
C HIS A 114 12.49 15.11 7.45
N GLU A 115 12.40 14.40 8.58
CA GLU A 115 13.00 13.05 8.74
C GLU A 115 12.44 12.07 7.71
N LEU A 116 11.13 12.11 7.42
CA LEU A 116 10.53 11.28 6.37
C LEU A 116 11.17 11.53 5.01
N TYR A 117 11.45 12.78 4.69
CA TYR A 117 12.11 13.18 3.44
C TYR A 117 13.56 12.72 3.41
N THR A 118 14.38 13.08 4.41
CA THR A 118 15.82 12.81 4.36
C THR A 118 16.17 11.33 4.48
N ARG A 119 15.40 10.56 5.26
CA ARG A 119 15.68 9.14 5.49
C ARG A 119 15.01 8.22 4.47
N PHE A 120 13.78 8.53 4.07
CA PHE A 120 12.99 7.62 3.23
C PHE A 120 12.68 8.20 1.85
N GLY A 121 13.01 9.46 1.58
CA GLY A 121 12.56 10.16 0.37
C GLY A 121 11.05 10.41 0.35
N THR A 122 10.37 10.24 1.50
CA THR A 122 8.92 10.40 1.61
C THR A 122 8.57 11.86 1.83
N VAL A 123 7.86 12.46 0.88
CA VAL A 123 7.42 13.85 1.00
C VAL A 123 6.08 13.90 1.75
N ALA A 124 6.13 14.28 3.02
CA ALA A 124 4.95 14.46 3.87
C ALA A 124 4.37 15.89 3.73
N GLY A 125 3.26 16.02 3.01
CA GLY A 125 2.55 17.28 2.79
C GLY A 125 1.04 17.15 2.96
N VAL A 126 0.25 17.89 2.20
CA VAL A 126 -1.22 17.90 2.33
C VAL A 126 -1.90 17.56 1.02
N GLU A 127 -3.12 17.05 1.10
CA GLU A 127 -3.95 16.79 -0.06
C GLU A 127 -4.55 18.08 -0.64
N GLU A 128 -4.87 18.08 -1.93
CA GLU A 128 -5.65 19.14 -2.55
C GLU A 128 -7.12 19.04 -2.11
N ALA A 129 -7.80 20.18 -1.94
CA ALA A 129 -9.22 20.17 -1.67
C ALA A 129 -9.98 19.66 -2.89
N HIS A 130 -10.79 18.63 -2.72
CA HIS A 130 -11.58 18.06 -3.82
C HIS A 130 -12.79 17.29 -3.29
N VAL A 131 -13.57 16.77 -4.25
CA VAL A 131 -14.73 15.95 -3.99
C VAL A 131 -14.52 14.60 -4.67
N MET A 132 -14.75 13.51 -3.94
CA MET A 132 -14.63 12.15 -4.47
C MET A 132 -15.95 11.37 -4.35
N ASN A 133 -16.13 10.41 -5.24
CA ASN A 133 -17.24 9.44 -5.16
C ASN A 133 -16.87 8.32 -4.18
N GLY A 134 -17.55 8.27 -3.03
CA GLY A 134 -17.37 7.23 -2.01
C GLY A 134 -18.21 5.97 -2.24
N GLY A 135 -18.74 5.75 -3.45
CA GLY A 135 -19.65 4.66 -3.78
C GLY A 135 -20.96 4.78 -3.00
N TYR A 136 -21.33 3.73 -2.27
CA TYR A 136 -22.55 3.71 -1.45
C TYR A 136 -22.58 4.79 -0.34
N ARG A 137 -21.43 5.41 -0.05
CA ARG A 137 -21.30 6.50 0.95
C ARG A 137 -21.65 7.87 0.37
N GLY A 138 -21.92 7.93 -0.93
CA GLY A 138 -22.16 9.15 -1.67
C GLY A 138 -20.90 9.98 -1.82
N THR A 139 -21.11 11.26 -2.07
CA THR A 139 -20.07 12.26 -2.28
C THR A 139 -19.32 12.57 -0.98
N ILE A 140 -17.99 12.52 -1.01
CA ILE A 140 -17.13 12.83 0.12
C ILE A 140 -16.29 14.06 -0.23
N ARG A 141 -16.32 15.06 0.64
CA ARG A 141 -15.50 16.26 0.51
C ARG A 141 -14.21 16.08 1.28
N ILE A 142 -13.08 16.32 0.61
CA ILE A 142 -11.72 16.20 1.13
C ILE A 142 -11.12 17.59 1.29
N GLU A 143 -10.45 17.83 2.41
CA GLU A 143 -9.72 19.07 2.69
C GLU A 143 -8.26 18.78 3.07
N PRO A 144 -7.31 19.67 2.71
CA PRO A 144 -5.94 19.63 3.21
C PRO A 144 -5.94 19.68 4.73
N ALA A 145 -5.09 18.87 5.37
CA ALA A 145 -4.94 18.92 6.82
C ALA A 145 -3.49 18.72 7.25
N VAL A 146 -2.97 19.64 8.05
CA VAL A 146 -1.59 19.59 8.54
C VAL A 146 -1.53 18.80 9.86
N PRO A 147 -0.75 17.70 9.95
CA PRO A 147 -0.62 16.92 11.19
C PRO A 147 0.30 17.61 12.20
N ALA A 148 -0.19 18.68 12.83
CA ALA A 148 0.54 19.47 13.83
C ALA A 148 -0.22 19.53 15.17
N GLY A 149 0.44 20.04 16.21
CA GLY A 149 -0.13 20.19 17.54
C GLY A 149 -0.59 18.85 18.11
N LYS A 150 -1.89 18.72 18.40
CA LYS A 150 -2.47 17.46 18.92
C LYS A 150 -2.45 16.31 17.92
N GLU A 151 -2.35 16.60 16.62
CA GLU A 151 -2.36 15.61 15.54
C GLU A 151 -0.96 15.23 15.08
N ARG A 152 0.08 15.87 15.62
CA ARG A 152 1.49 15.50 15.37
C ARG A 152 1.77 14.01 15.63
N LYS A 153 1.03 13.37 16.54
CA LYS A 153 1.11 11.92 16.78
C LYS A 153 0.98 11.09 15.50
N HIS A 154 0.27 11.57 14.48
CA HIS A 154 0.17 10.87 13.20
C HIS A 154 1.51 10.85 12.45
N LEU A 155 2.28 11.95 12.46
CA LEU A 155 3.65 11.95 11.94
C LEU A 155 4.55 11.02 12.76
N GLU A 156 4.41 10.99 14.09
CA GLU A 156 5.17 10.08 14.96
C GLU A 156 4.90 8.61 14.57
N TRP A 157 3.63 8.25 14.35
CA TRP A 157 3.22 6.91 13.92
C TRP A 157 3.70 6.56 12.51
N VAL A 158 3.67 7.50 11.57
CA VAL A 158 4.17 7.29 10.21
C VAL A 158 5.70 7.12 10.23
N VAL A 159 6.44 7.93 10.98
CA VAL A 159 7.90 7.76 11.14
C VAL A 159 8.23 6.38 11.72
N ALA A 160 7.52 5.96 12.77
CA ALA A 160 7.69 4.63 13.34
C ALA A 160 7.36 3.51 12.34
N THR A 161 6.31 3.70 11.54
CA THR A 161 5.91 2.78 10.46
C THR A 161 7.01 2.62 9.41
N MET A 162 7.56 3.73 8.89
CA MET A 162 8.61 3.67 7.86
C MET A 162 9.91 3.05 8.39
N LYS A 163 10.25 3.29 9.67
CA LYS A 163 11.36 2.61 10.35
C LYS A 163 11.14 1.11 10.44
N ASP A 164 9.94 0.69 10.84
CA ASP A 164 9.60 -0.72 10.98
C ASP A 164 9.61 -1.44 9.62
N PHE A 165 9.16 -0.78 8.54
CA PHE A 165 9.29 -1.32 7.18
C PHE A 165 10.75 -1.45 6.75
N ASP A 166 11.57 -0.43 7.00
CA ASP A 166 13.00 -0.47 6.68
C ASP A 166 13.70 -1.62 7.42
N ASP A 167 13.41 -1.81 8.70
CA ASP A 167 13.92 -2.93 9.50
C ASP A 167 13.40 -4.29 8.99
N PHE A 168 12.13 -4.36 8.56
CA PHE A 168 11.53 -5.56 8.00
C PHE A 168 12.20 -5.97 6.67
N PHE A 169 12.34 -5.05 5.73
CA PHE A 169 12.97 -5.34 4.44
C PHE A 169 14.46 -5.65 4.59
N GLN A 170 15.18 -5.00 5.52
CA GLN A 170 16.55 -5.41 5.85
C GLN A 170 16.64 -6.83 6.43
N GLN A 171 15.64 -7.27 7.20
CA GLN A 171 15.59 -8.65 7.71
C GLN A 171 15.22 -9.66 6.62
N LEU A 172 14.32 -9.30 5.69
CA LEU A 172 14.04 -10.09 4.50
C LEU A 172 15.32 -10.30 3.68
N ASP A 173 16.04 -9.23 3.37
CA ASP A 173 17.28 -9.30 2.60
C ASP A 173 18.31 -10.24 3.26
N ARG A 174 18.44 -10.19 4.58
CA ARG A 174 19.32 -11.11 5.35
C ARG A 174 18.83 -12.55 5.38
N SER A 175 17.53 -12.76 5.21
CA SER A 175 16.90 -14.09 5.20
C SER A 175 16.93 -14.74 3.82
N SER A 176 17.34 -14.01 2.77
CA SER A 176 17.49 -14.55 1.42
C SER A 176 18.59 -15.63 1.39
N PRO A 177 18.26 -16.89 1.02
CA PRO A 177 19.25 -17.94 0.91
C PRO A 177 20.11 -17.71 -0.35
N THR A 178 21.19 -16.94 -0.23
CA THR A 178 22.20 -16.77 -1.30
C THR A 178 23.05 -18.04 -1.56
N SER A 179 22.54 -19.25 -1.27
CA SER A 179 23.38 -20.44 -1.12
C SER A 179 23.16 -21.56 -2.13
N PHE A 180 22.16 -21.51 -3.02
CA PHE A 180 22.05 -22.48 -4.12
C PHE A 180 21.37 -21.87 -5.35
N GLY A 181 22.16 -21.28 -6.24
CA GLY A 181 21.79 -20.99 -7.64
C GLY A 181 20.53 -20.15 -7.84
N ARG A 182 20.69 -18.82 -7.88
CA ARG A 182 19.71 -17.82 -8.39
C ARG A 182 18.23 -18.13 -8.10
N LEU A 183 17.74 -17.68 -6.95
CA LEU A 183 16.46 -16.98 -6.98
C LEU A 183 16.77 -15.54 -7.40
N GLU A 184 16.28 -15.15 -8.56
CA GLU A 184 16.57 -13.86 -9.18
C GLU A 184 15.92 -12.72 -8.39
N GLY A 185 16.73 -11.80 -7.87
CA GLY A 185 16.31 -10.45 -7.51
C GLY A 185 16.10 -10.16 -6.02
N ALA A 186 16.36 -8.91 -5.63
CA ALA A 186 15.94 -8.35 -4.34
C ALA A 186 14.40 -8.25 -4.28
N PRO A 187 13.79 -8.15 -3.09
CA PRO A 187 12.36 -7.91 -2.95
C PRO A 187 11.90 -6.75 -3.85
N ARG A 188 10.89 -7.01 -4.68
CA ARG A 188 10.35 -6.02 -5.62
C ARG A 188 9.30 -5.11 -5.00
N TYR A 189 8.82 -5.43 -3.80
CA TYR A 189 7.96 -4.53 -3.04
C TYR A 189 8.70 -3.23 -2.72
N ARG A 190 8.31 -2.14 -3.37
CA ARG A 190 8.80 -0.80 -3.11
C ARG A 190 7.90 -0.11 -2.10
N PHE A 191 8.45 0.20 -0.92
CA PHE A 191 7.75 0.98 0.11
C PHE A 191 8.16 2.46 0.16
N ARG A 192 9.21 2.83 -0.57
CA ARG A 192 9.76 4.20 -0.62
C ARG A 192 10.57 4.43 -1.90
N PRO A 193 10.75 5.69 -2.36
CA PRO A 193 10.08 6.91 -1.90
C PRO A 193 8.61 6.93 -2.30
N ILE A 194 7.77 7.59 -1.50
CA ILE A 194 6.34 7.84 -1.77
C ILE A 194 5.99 9.29 -1.47
N THR A 195 4.91 9.79 -2.07
CA THR A 195 4.27 11.03 -1.61
C THR A 195 3.25 10.69 -0.54
N LEU A 196 3.23 11.42 0.58
CA LEU A 196 2.24 11.25 1.64
C LEU A 196 1.44 12.54 1.80
N ARG A 197 0.14 12.50 1.50
CA ARG A 197 -0.76 13.66 1.53
C ARG A 197 -1.74 13.56 2.69
N PHE A 198 -1.55 14.40 3.70
CA PHE A 198 -2.46 14.44 4.84
C PHE A 198 -3.74 15.22 4.52
N MET A 199 -4.87 14.66 4.92
CA MET A 199 -6.20 15.20 4.64
C MET A 199 -7.19 14.95 5.76
N ARG A 200 -8.36 15.58 5.64
CA ARG A 200 -9.57 15.21 6.37
C ARG A 200 -10.70 14.97 5.40
N SER A 201 -11.54 13.99 5.68
CA SER A 201 -12.88 13.96 5.11
C SER A 201 -13.85 14.76 5.98
N VAL A 202 -14.64 15.59 5.33
CA VAL A 202 -15.61 16.49 5.98
C VAL A 202 -16.87 15.71 6.31
N GLU A 203 -17.35 15.82 7.56
CA GLU A 203 -18.55 15.15 8.07
C GLU A 203 -18.54 13.62 7.94
N LYS A 204 -17.41 13.05 7.54
CA LYS A 204 -17.17 11.63 7.33
C LYS A 204 -15.84 11.27 8.01
N ARG A 205 -15.61 9.97 8.15
CA ARG A 205 -14.33 9.41 8.64
C ARG A 205 -13.73 8.41 7.66
N THR A 206 -14.15 8.51 6.41
CA THR A 206 -13.76 7.63 5.32
C THR A 206 -13.41 8.43 4.07
N PRO A 207 -12.58 7.87 3.18
CA PRO A 207 -11.74 6.69 3.43
C PRO A 207 -10.70 6.98 4.53
N SER A 208 -10.13 5.94 5.16
CA SER A 208 -9.05 6.14 6.14
C SER A 208 -7.74 6.51 5.45
N ALA A 209 -7.50 5.91 4.29
CA ALA A 209 -6.48 6.29 3.33
C ALA A 209 -6.91 5.83 1.93
N TYR A 210 -6.20 6.28 0.90
CA TYR A 210 -6.26 5.73 -0.46
C TYR A 210 -4.92 5.94 -1.16
N ALA A 211 -4.67 5.19 -2.23
CA ALA A 211 -3.41 5.24 -2.95
C ALA A 211 -3.59 5.40 -4.47
N HIS A 212 -2.71 6.18 -5.10
CA HIS A 212 -2.60 6.34 -6.55
C HIS A 212 -1.25 7.01 -6.90
N ASP A 213 -0.73 6.82 -8.12
CA ASP A 213 0.42 7.59 -8.64
C ASP A 213 1.60 7.75 -7.65
N TRP A 214 2.00 6.64 -6.99
CA TRP A 214 3.02 6.62 -5.94
C TRP A 214 2.77 7.58 -4.75
N THR A 215 1.50 7.89 -4.50
CA THR A 215 0.98 8.75 -3.43
C THR A 215 0.03 7.96 -2.53
N VAL A 216 0.18 8.14 -1.21
CA VAL A 216 -0.82 7.72 -0.22
C VAL A 216 -1.47 8.96 0.37
N ALA A 217 -2.78 9.09 0.23
CA ALA A 217 -3.57 10.09 0.93
C ALA A 217 -4.00 9.55 2.28
N TYR A 218 -3.65 10.24 3.36
CA TYR A 218 -3.82 9.82 4.75
C TYR A 218 -4.88 10.68 5.45
N ASN A 219 -5.95 10.08 5.96
CA ASN A 219 -7.01 10.80 6.68
C ASN A 219 -6.71 10.94 8.18
N LEU A 220 -6.49 12.16 8.67
CA LEU A 220 -6.27 12.42 10.10
C LEU A 220 -7.47 12.03 10.98
N VAL A 221 -8.67 11.94 10.40
CA VAL A 221 -9.90 11.50 11.10
C VAL A 221 -10.40 10.13 10.62
N GLY A 222 -9.56 9.39 9.90
CA GLY A 222 -9.86 8.06 9.40
C GLY A 222 -10.23 7.08 10.51
N THR A 223 -11.21 6.22 10.28
CA THR A 223 -11.67 5.23 11.26
C THR A 223 -10.61 4.21 11.65
N LEU A 224 -9.60 3.98 10.81
CA LEU A 224 -8.46 3.12 11.12
C LEU A 224 -7.30 3.84 11.79
N MET A 225 -7.25 5.18 11.73
CA MET A 225 -6.08 5.95 12.15
C MET A 225 -6.05 6.21 13.65
N LEU A 226 -6.18 5.13 14.44
CA LEU A 226 -6.42 5.21 15.90
C LEU A 226 -5.19 4.87 16.74
N SER A 227 -4.21 4.17 16.18
CA SER A 227 -2.98 3.76 16.86
C SER A 227 -1.82 3.61 15.87
N GLU A 228 -0.59 3.53 16.39
CA GLU A 228 0.59 3.26 15.58
C GLU A 228 0.47 1.97 14.77
N ASP A 229 0.03 0.88 15.40
CA ASP A 229 -0.13 -0.41 14.71
C ASP A 229 -1.16 -0.32 13.58
N ALA A 230 -2.28 0.35 13.81
CA ALA A 230 -3.31 0.50 12.78
C ALA A 230 -2.83 1.38 11.61
N VAL A 231 -2.03 2.42 11.89
CA VAL A 231 -1.35 3.21 10.85
C VAL A 231 -0.37 2.34 10.06
N ARG A 232 0.46 1.54 10.75
CA ARG A 232 1.45 0.67 10.11
C ARG A 232 0.80 -0.29 9.13
N GLU A 233 -0.28 -0.93 9.56
CA GLU A 233 -1.02 -1.89 8.74
C GLU A 233 -1.75 -1.21 7.57
N THR A 234 -2.37 -0.06 7.82
CA THR A 234 -3.02 0.72 6.75
C THR A 234 -1.99 1.16 5.71
N MET A 235 -0.83 1.68 6.12
CA MET A 235 0.22 2.09 5.18
C MET A 235 0.75 0.92 4.35
N PHE A 236 0.95 -0.26 4.93
CA PHE A 236 1.41 -1.43 4.16
C PHE A 236 0.37 -1.89 3.13
N HIS A 237 -0.92 -1.83 3.50
CA HIS A 237 -2.03 -2.11 2.59
C HIS A 237 -2.06 -1.10 1.44
N GLU A 238 -2.06 0.20 1.72
CA GLU A 238 -2.17 1.25 0.69
C GLU A 238 -0.94 1.30 -0.23
N ILE A 239 0.26 1.08 0.31
CA ILE A 239 1.48 0.98 -0.50
C ILE A 239 1.46 -0.26 -1.39
N PHE A 240 0.80 -1.35 -0.98
CA PHE A 240 0.66 -2.50 -1.89
C PHE A 240 -0.16 -2.12 -3.13
N HIS A 241 -1.22 -1.33 -3.02
CA HIS A 241 -1.97 -0.85 -4.19
C HIS A 241 -1.08 -0.10 -5.19
N LEU A 242 -0.09 0.66 -4.70
CA LEU A 242 0.91 1.31 -5.56
C LEU A 242 1.78 0.29 -6.31
N ASN A 243 2.23 -0.74 -5.61
CA ASN A 243 3.02 -1.83 -6.20
C ASN A 243 2.20 -2.64 -7.21
N ASP A 244 0.96 -2.97 -6.90
CA ASP A 244 0.05 -3.72 -7.77
C ASP A 244 -0.20 -2.99 -9.10
N ALA A 245 -0.39 -1.68 -9.03
CA ALA A 245 -0.58 -0.81 -10.20
C ALA A 245 0.69 -0.64 -11.04
N ASP A 246 1.87 -0.55 -10.41
CA ASP A 246 3.17 -0.39 -11.10
C ASP A 246 3.53 -1.61 -11.97
N HIS A 247 2.94 -2.78 -11.71
CA HIS A 247 3.18 -4.02 -12.45
C HIS A 247 2.29 -4.16 -13.72
N GLY A 248 1.69 -3.07 -14.21
CA GLY A 248 0.72 -3.10 -15.30
C GLY A 248 1.22 -2.64 -16.67
N HIS A 249 1.46 -3.60 -17.57
CA HIS A 249 1.42 -3.42 -19.03
C HIS A 249 -0.02 -3.63 -19.58
N GLY A 250 -1.03 -2.99 -18.98
CA GLY A 250 -2.44 -3.07 -19.42
C GLY A 250 -3.45 -3.53 -18.35
N ASP A 251 -3.03 -4.34 -17.36
CA ASP A 251 -3.81 -4.77 -16.19
C ASP A 251 -2.92 -4.74 -14.92
N ASN A 252 -3.48 -4.72 -13.71
CA ASN A 252 -2.69 -4.84 -12.46
C ASN A 252 -2.18 -6.28 -12.24
N TRP A 253 -1.16 -6.48 -11.40
CA TRP A 253 -0.62 -7.82 -11.09
C TRP A 253 -1.68 -8.75 -10.47
N SER A 254 -2.44 -8.25 -9.49
CA SER A 254 -3.41 -9.01 -8.70
C SER A 254 -4.48 -9.66 -9.59
N ALA A 255 -4.95 -8.93 -10.60
CA ALA A 255 -5.91 -9.43 -11.58
C ALA A 255 -5.38 -10.67 -12.32
N ARG A 256 -4.12 -10.63 -12.77
CA ARG A 256 -3.50 -11.75 -13.51
C ARG A 256 -3.09 -12.91 -12.61
N ALA A 257 -2.47 -12.61 -11.47
CA ALA A 257 -1.85 -13.62 -10.62
C ALA A 257 -2.85 -14.30 -9.67
N LEU A 258 -3.85 -13.55 -9.21
CA LEU A 258 -4.77 -13.98 -8.15
C LEU A 258 -6.24 -14.05 -8.60
N GLY A 259 -6.59 -13.55 -9.78
CA GLY A 259 -7.98 -13.49 -10.27
C GLY A 259 -8.69 -14.84 -10.20
N GLU A 260 -8.11 -15.89 -10.77
CA GLU A 260 -8.70 -17.24 -10.72
C GLU A 260 -8.89 -17.77 -9.30
N VAL A 261 -7.94 -17.49 -8.40
CA VAL A 261 -8.02 -17.94 -7.00
C VAL A 261 -9.16 -17.22 -6.28
N TYR A 262 -9.22 -15.90 -6.44
CA TYR A 262 -10.26 -15.07 -5.87
C TYR A 262 -11.64 -15.48 -6.36
N ASP A 263 -11.82 -15.62 -7.68
CA ASP A 263 -13.09 -15.98 -8.30
C ASP A 263 -13.55 -17.38 -7.87
N ALA A 264 -12.63 -18.34 -7.73
CA ALA A 264 -12.97 -19.67 -7.23
C ALA A 264 -13.49 -19.62 -5.78
N VAL A 265 -12.88 -18.80 -4.92
CA VAL A 265 -13.32 -18.61 -3.53
C VAL A 265 -14.69 -17.92 -3.49
N VAL A 266 -14.87 -16.83 -4.24
CA VAL A 266 -16.14 -16.09 -4.31
C VAL A 266 -17.26 -16.97 -4.88
N LYS A 267 -16.98 -17.73 -5.94
CA LYS A 267 -17.94 -18.70 -6.51
C LYS A 267 -18.35 -19.77 -5.50
N LYS A 268 -17.40 -20.24 -4.67
CA LYS A 268 -17.66 -21.27 -3.65
C LYS A 268 -18.43 -20.73 -2.45
N CYS A 269 -18.04 -19.57 -1.95
CA CYS A 269 -18.49 -19.06 -0.65
C CYS A 269 -19.54 -17.94 -0.72
N GLY A 270 -19.68 -17.26 -1.87
CA GLY A 270 -20.44 -16.03 -1.99
C GLY A 270 -19.99 -15.01 -0.94
N ALA A 271 -20.95 -14.45 -0.20
CA ALA A 271 -20.70 -13.54 0.92
C ALA A 271 -20.73 -14.22 2.31
N SER A 272 -20.72 -15.55 2.38
CA SER A 272 -20.82 -16.27 3.65
C SER A 272 -19.55 -16.11 4.49
N THR A 273 -19.62 -15.31 5.57
CA THR A 273 -18.51 -15.15 6.53
C THR A 273 -17.98 -16.50 7.02
N ALA A 274 -18.85 -17.45 7.35
CA ALA A 274 -18.43 -18.75 7.85
C ALA A 274 -17.60 -19.55 6.82
N CYS A 275 -17.95 -19.44 5.53
CA CYS A 275 -17.18 -20.09 4.46
C CYS A 275 -15.87 -19.34 4.17
N LEU A 276 -15.94 -18.01 4.11
CA LEU A 276 -14.79 -17.14 3.79
C LEU A 276 -13.72 -17.10 4.88
N ALA A 277 -14.05 -17.50 6.11
CA ALA A 277 -13.12 -17.45 7.25
C ALA A 277 -11.79 -18.20 7.01
N ALA A 278 -11.81 -19.30 6.25
CA ALA A 278 -10.60 -20.05 5.93
C ALA A 278 -9.75 -19.41 4.81
N TYR A 279 -10.36 -18.50 4.02
CA TYR A 279 -9.77 -17.90 2.82
C TYR A 279 -9.37 -16.43 3.01
N SER A 280 -9.91 -15.76 4.04
CA SER A 280 -9.63 -14.36 4.30
C SER A 280 -8.20 -14.15 4.81
N PRO A 281 -7.40 -13.30 4.15
CA PRO A 281 -6.06 -12.98 4.64
C PRO A 281 -6.11 -12.18 5.94
N GLY A 282 -7.10 -11.30 6.09
CA GLY A 282 -7.33 -10.46 7.27
C GLY A 282 -8.61 -10.82 8.04
N ASP A 283 -8.67 -10.39 9.29
CA ASP A 283 -9.84 -10.59 10.17
C ASP A 283 -10.85 -9.43 10.10
N THR A 284 -10.59 -8.43 9.25
CA THR A 284 -11.42 -7.22 9.14
C THR A 284 -12.79 -7.56 8.56
N LEU A 285 -13.82 -7.49 9.40
CA LEU A 285 -15.21 -7.63 8.97
C LEU A 285 -15.83 -6.26 8.70
N VAL A 286 -16.58 -6.17 7.61
CA VAL A 286 -17.31 -4.95 7.22
C VAL A 286 -18.77 -5.04 7.63
N ARG A 287 -19.41 -3.86 7.75
CA ARG A 287 -20.85 -3.76 8.01
C ARG A 287 -21.62 -4.51 6.93
N GLY A 288 -22.39 -5.51 7.33
CA GLY A 288 -23.08 -6.43 6.41
C GLY A 288 -22.64 -7.89 6.55
N GLY A 289 -21.57 -8.17 7.32
CA GLY A 289 -21.20 -9.54 7.70
C GLY A 289 -20.45 -10.29 6.61
N THR A 290 -19.37 -9.69 6.10
CA THR A 290 -18.35 -10.35 5.27
C THR A 290 -16.96 -9.78 5.60
N TYR A 291 -15.91 -10.44 5.13
CA TYR A 291 -14.54 -9.96 5.24
C TYR A 291 -14.26 -8.85 4.23
N TYR A 292 -13.44 -7.87 4.61
CA TYR A 292 -13.09 -6.71 3.80
C TYR A 292 -12.56 -7.09 2.41
N ALA A 293 -11.66 -8.09 2.34
CA ALA A 293 -11.13 -8.63 1.09
C ALA A 293 -12.20 -9.18 0.12
N PHE A 294 -13.37 -9.57 0.64
CA PHE A 294 -14.48 -10.16 -0.12
C PHE A 294 -15.75 -9.31 -0.08
N GLN A 295 -15.64 -8.03 0.32
CA GLN A 295 -16.76 -7.12 0.24
C GLN A 295 -17.15 -6.93 -1.23
N PRO A 296 -18.44 -7.04 -1.59
CA PRO A 296 -18.89 -6.68 -2.93
C PRO A 296 -18.39 -5.29 -3.34
N GLY A 297 -17.71 -5.22 -4.51
CA GLY A 297 -17.11 -3.99 -5.05
C GLY A 297 -15.60 -3.82 -4.80
N ASN A 298 -15.00 -4.58 -3.88
CA ASN A 298 -13.56 -4.48 -3.54
C ASN A 298 -12.65 -5.28 -4.51
N GLY A 299 -13.14 -6.41 -5.02
CA GLY A 299 -12.44 -7.20 -6.04
C GLY A 299 -11.10 -7.81 -5.58
N VAL A 300 -10.35 -8.36 -6.54
CA VAL A 300 -9.10 -9.08 -6.28
C VAL A 300 -7.95 -8.17 -5.82
N GLY A 301 -7.95 -6.89 -6.18
CA GLY A 301 -6.92 -5.93 -5.73
C GLY A 301 -6.93 -5.75 -4.21
N GLU A 302 -8.11 -5.63 -3.59
CA GLU A 302 -8.24 -5.53 -2.13
C GLU A 302 -7.91 -6.86 -1.43
N TYR A 303 -8.22 -8.00 -2.06
CA TYR A 303 -7.76 -9.31 -1.58
C TYR A 303 -6.23 -9.40 -1.59
N ALA A 304 -5.58 -8.93 -2.65
CA ALA A 304 -4.13 -8.91 -2.79
C ALA A 304 -3.45 -7.99 -1.76
N ALA A 305 -4.02 -6.80 -1.51
CA ALA A 305 -3.53 -5.88 -0.48
C ALA A 305 -3.65 -6.45 0.94
N GLU A 306 -4.79 -7.08 1.27
CA GLU A 306 -4.95 -7.81 2.53
C GLU A 306 -4.00 -9.01 2.64
N LEU A 307 -3.71 -9.70 1.53
CA LEU A 307 -2.74 -10.78 1.48
C LEU A 307 -1.31 -10.29 1.73
N ALA A 308 -0.92 -9.17 1.13
CA ALA A 308 0.38 -8.53 1.36
C ALA A 308 0.54 -8.10 2.82
N LEU A 309 -0.51 -7.51 3.41
CA LEU A 309 -0.55 -7.18 4.83
C LEU A 309 -0.44 -8.44 5.71
N ARG A 310 -1.11 -9.53 5.33
CA ARG A 310 -1.01 -10.80 6.04
C ARG A 310 0.40 -11.39 5.99
N TYR A 311 1.04 -11.36 4.82
CA TYR A 311 2.43 -11.76 4.65
C TYR A 311 3.35 -10.97 5.59
N TYR A 312 3.27 -9.64 5.54
CA TYR A 312 4.05 -8.77 6.41
C TYR A 312 3.86 -9.08 7.90
N ARG A 313 2.63 -9.28 8.36
CA ARG A 313 2.34 -9.62 9.77
C ARG A 313 2.99 -10.93 10.19
N GLU A 314 2.84 -12.00 9.39
CA GLU A 314 3.34 -13.33 9.75
C GLU A 314 4.88 -13.39 9.69
N GLU A 315 5.48 -12.87 8.62
CA GLU A 315 6.94 -12.84 8.45
C GLU A 315 7.61 -11.98 9.53
N ARG A 316 7.09 -10.78 9.79
CA ARG A 316 7.59 -9.89 10.84
C ARG A 316 7.52 -10.55 12.22
N ALA A 317 6.44 -11.29 12.51
CA ALA A 317 6.31 -12.02 13.77
C ALA A 317 7.35 -13.15 13.87
N ALA A 318 7.50 -13.93 12.80
CA ALA A 318 8.46 -15.03 12.73
C ALA A 318 9.92 -14.54 12.88
N MET A 319 10.32 -13.49 12.15
CA MET A 319 11.67 -12.89 12.25
C MET A 319 11.99 -12.37 13.66
N ARG A 320 10.97 -11.92 14.40
CA ARG A 320 11.12 -11.44 15.78
C ARG A 320 11.01 -12.54 16.84
N GLY A 321 10.87 -13.80 16.43
CA GLY A 321 10.66 -14.92 17.34
C GLY A 321 9.39 -14.78 18.18
N LEU A 322 8.40 -14.04 17.70
CA LEU A 322 7.13 -13.87 18.41
C LEU A 322 6.27 -15.13 18.23
N PRO A 323 5.55 -15.56 19.28
CA PRO A 323 4.70 -16.73 19.18
C PRO A 323 3.57 -16.48 18.17
N SER A 324 3.39 -17.42 17.23
CA SER A 324 2.26 -17.36 16.31
C SER A 324 0.96 -17.64 17.06
N LYS A 325 -0.03 -16.76 16.89
CA LYS A 325 -1.37 -16.92 17.47
C LYS A 325 -2.27 -17.84 16.64
N SER A 326 -1.89 -18.11 15.39
CA SER A 326 -2.65 -18.90 14.42
C SER A 326 -1.71 -19.76 13.57
N LYS A 327 -2.28 -20.73 12.84
CA LYS A 327 -1.53 -21.41 11.78
C LYS A 327 -1.15 -20.39 10.69
N PRO A 328 0.03 -20.52 10.04
CA PRO A 328 0.38 -19.69 8.89
C PRO A 328 -0.70 -19.74 7.81
N PHE A 329 -0.98 -18.61 7.16
CA PHE A 329 -2.07 -18.50 6.19
C PHE A 329 -1.94 -19.52 5.06
N LYS A 330 -0.71 -19.74 4.58
CA LYS A 330 -0.35 -20.71 3.53
C LYS A 330 -0.74 -22.16 3.86
N CYS A 331 -0.93 -22.49 5.15
CA CYS A 331 -1.29 -23.83 5.62
C CYS A 331 -2.81 -24.05 5.74
N GLY A 332 -3.60 -23.11 5.21
CA GLY A 332 -5.04 -23.27 5.04
C GLY A 332 -5.41 -24.11 3.80
N PRO A 333 -6.58 -23.86 3.19
CA PRO A 333 -6.95 -24.46 1.91
C PRO A 333 -5.90 -24.22 0.81
N LYS A 334 -5.89 -25.08 -0.23
CA LYS A 334 -4.94 -25.00 -1.36
C LYS A 334 -4.90 -23.63 -2.05
N GLU A 335 -6.04 -22.92 -2.06
CA GLU A 335 -6.17 -21.57 -2.59
C GLU A 335 -5.24 -20.58 -1.85
N ASN A 336 -5.11 -20.71 -0.52
CA ASN A 336 -4.24 -19.86 0.27
C ASN A 336 -2.76 -20.11 -0.05
N ALA A 337 -2.36 -21.37 -0.19
CA ALA A 337 -1.00 -21.71 -0.57
C ALA A 337 -0.65 -21.15 -1.96
N ARG A 338 -1.55 -21.29 -2.95
CA ARG A 338 -1.36 -20.73 -4.30
C ARG A 338 -1.25 -19.20 -4.28
N ALA A 339 -2.11 -18.52 -3.52
CA ALA A 339 -2.08 -17.07 -3.40
C ALA A 339 -0.79 -16.59 -2.71
N TRP A 340 -0.40 -17.26 -1.61
CA TRP A 340 0.81 -16.96 -0.87
C TRP A 340 2.08 -17.12 -1.72
N GLU A 341 2.20 -18.24 -2.43
CA GLU A 341 3.31 -18.50 -3.37
C GLU A 341 3.41 -17.42 -4.44
N ALA A 342 2.29 -17.06 -5.07
CA ALA A 342 2.27 -16.01 -6.10
C ALA A 342 2.76 -14.66 -5.54
N LEU A 343 2.24 -14.24 -4.38
CA LEU A 343 2.63 -12.98 -3.74
C LEU A 343 4.12 -12.96 -3.35
N LYS A 344 4.60 -13.99 -2.64
CA LYS A 344 5.98 -13.99 -2.14
C LYS A 344 7.00 -14.03 -3.27
N ASN A 345 6.71 -14.77 -4.33
CA ASN A 345 7.62 -14.90 -5.47
C ASN A 345 7.71 -13.59 -6.25
N GLU A 346 6.59 -12.87 -6.41
CA GLU A 346 6.61 -11.57 -7.11
C GLU A 346 7.29 -10.48 -6.26
N PHE A 347 6.84 -10.29 -5.03
CA PHE A 347 7.15 -9.06 -4.28
C PHE A 347 8.24 -9.22 -3.23
N PHE A 348 8.45 -10.44 -2.75
CA PHE A 348 9.29 -10.71 -1.58
C PHE A 348 10.41 -11.73 -1.86
N ALA A 349 10.83 -11.82 -3.13
CA ALA A 349 11.95 -12.67 -3.57
C ALA A 349 11.82 -14.15 -3.17
N GLY A 350 10.60 -14.66 -3.03
CA GLY A 350 10.31 -16.04 -2.63
C GLY A 350 10.59 -16.35 -1.15
N ILE A 351 10.97 -15.34 -0.35
CA ILE A 351 11.30 -15.52 1.06
C ILE A 351 10.04 -15.86 1.85
N ASP A 352 10.16 -16.81 2.76
CA ASP A 352 9.10 -17.22 3.68
C ASP A 352 9.74 -17.87 4.90
N VAL A 353 9.84 -17.13 6.01
CA VAL A 353 10.44 -17.60 7.25
C VAL A 353 9.38 -18.14 8.23
N THR A 354 8.11 -18.18 7.83
CA THR A 354 7.05 -18.78 8.65
C THR A 354 7.17 -20.30 8.68
N PRO A 355 6.74 -20.97 9.78
CA PRO A 355 6.83 -22.42 9.90
C PRO A 355 6.23 -23.18 8.71
N ALA A 356 6.81 -24.34 8.39
CA ALA A 356 6.29 -25.24 7.38
C ALA A 356 4.90 -25.77 7.76
N CYS A 357 4.12 -26.14 6.74
CA CYS A 357 2.80 -26.74 6.96
C CYS A 357 2.92 -28.18 7.45
N PRO A 358 2.07 -28.62 8.41
CA PRO A 358 2.06 -29.98 8.93
C PRO A 358 1.73 -31.06 7.91
#